data_AF-A0AAD4ZFC4-F1
#
_entry.id   AF-A0AAD4ZFC4-F1
#
_cell.length_a   1.000
_cell.length_b   1.000
_cell.length_c   1.000
_cell.angle_alpha   90.00
_cell.angle_beta   90.00
_cell.angle_gamma   90.00
#
_symmetry.space_group_name_H-M   'P 1'
#
loop_
_entity.id
_entity.type
_entity.pdbx_description
1 polymer ?
#
loop_
_entity_poly.entity_id
_entity_poly.type
_entity_poly.pdbx_seq_one_letter_code
_entity_poly.pdbx_strand_id
1 'polypeptide(L)'
;METFKKVQINISLLNAITQIPKYANCLKDLCTNKRRFKEHEQVALSEELSAVLQRKLPPMLKHPGSFSIPCIVGDFKFQKALLDLGASINLMPYHVYEKLNLGELQATSVSIQLADRTIKYPKGILEDVLVKVEELILPADFLVLEM
;
A
#
# COMPACT_ATOMS: atom_id res chain seq x y z
N MET A 1 -11.61 -41.87 -33.04
CA MET A 1 -11.68 -41.14 -31.76
C MET A 1 -10.70 -39.97 -31.86
N GLU A 2 -11.16 -38.81 -32.35
CA GLU A 2 -10.32 -37.61 -32.48
C GLU A 2 -9.99 -37.10 -31.08
N THR A 3 -8.74 -37.28 -30.67
CA THR A 3 -8.25 -36.83 -29.38
C THR A 3 -8.03 -35.31 -29.39
N PHE A 4 -8.42 -34.66 -28.30
CA PHE A 4 -8.47 -33.21 -28.09
C PHE A 4 -7.27 -32.45 -28.69
N LYS A 5 -7.51 -31.62 -29.71
CA LYS A 5 -6.47 -30.86 -30.42
C LYS A 5 -5.93 -29.66 -29.63
N LYS A 6 -6.67 -29.15 -28.63
CA LYS A 6 -6.26 -28.01 -27.79
C LYS A 6 -7.05 -27.99 -26.49
N VAL A 7 -6.39 -27.75 -25.36
CA VAL A 7 -7.00 -27.52 -24.05
C VAL A 7 -6.40 -26.26 -23.45
N GLN A 8 -7.24 -25.40 -22.89
CA GLN A 8 -6.84 -24.18 -22.21
C GLN A 8 -7.42 -24.22 -20.80
N ILE A 9 -6.56 -24.04 -19.79
CA ILE A 9 -6.93 -24.14 -18.38
C ILE A 9 -6.57 -22.81 -17.72
N ASN A 10 -7.53 -22.25 -16.98
CA ASN A 10 -7.31 -21.07 -16.16
C ASN A 10 -7.11 -21.51 -14.70
N ILE A 11 -5.91 -21.31 -14.17
CA ILE A 11 -5.59 -21.55 -12.76
C ILE A 11 -5.00 -20.29 -12.15
N SER A 12 -5.13 -20.14 -10.83
CA SER A 12 -4.50 -19.02 -10.12
C SER A 12 -2.98 -19.10 -10.26
N LEU A 13 -2.33 -17.94 -10.36
CA LEU A 13 -0.89 -17.86 -10.54
C LEU A 13 -0.14 -18.57 -9.39
N LEU A 14 -0.60 -18.42 -8.15
CA LEU A 14 0.00 -19.09 -6.99
C LEU A 14 -0.05 -20.62 -7.12
N ASN A 15 -1.18 -21.18 -7.56
CA ASN A 15 -1.33 -22.62 -7.81
C ASN A 15 -0.49 -23.08 -9.01
N ALA A 16 -0.36 -22.25 -10.05
CA ALA A 16 0.51 -22.54 -11.18
C ALA A 16 1.99 -22.60 -10.76
N ILE A 17 2.42 -21.70 -9.87
CA ILE A 17 3.79 -21.65 -9.36
C ILE A 17 4.12 -22.89 -8.53
N THR A 18 3.19 -23.35 -7.69
CA THR A 18 3.43 -24.54 -6.84
C THR A 18 3.38 -25.84 -7.64
N GLN A 19 2.49 -25.94 -8.64
CA GLN A 19 2.31 -27.17 -9.41
C GLN A 19 3.24 -27.31 -10.62
N ILE A 20 3.82 -26.22 -11.12
CA ILE A 20 4.68 -26.23 -12.31
C ILE A 20 6.11 -25.88 -11.90
N PRO A 21 7.02 -26.87 -11.79
CA PRO A 21 8.38 -26.67 -11.29
C PRO A 21 9.20 -25.62 -12.03
N LYS A 22 8.94 -25.42 -13.34
CA LYS A 22 9.64 -24.42 -14.16
C LYS A 22 9.35 -22.98 -13.70
N TYR A 23 8.11 -22.68 -13.29
CA TYR A 23 7.77 -21.34 -12.79
C TYR A 23 8.36 -21.12 -11.40
N ALA A 24 8.36 -22.13 -10.53
CA ALA A 24 9.02 -22.07 -9.22
C ALA A 24 10.52 -21.75 -9.36
N ASN A 25 11.23 -22.42 -10.27
CA ASN A 25 12.65 -22.14 -10.52
C ASN A 25 12.87 -20.74 -11.13
N CYS A 26 12.04 -20.33 -12.10
CA CYS A 26 12.15 -18.99 -12.69
C CYS A 26 11.97 -17.87 -11.66
N LEU A 27 10.97 -17.99 -10.79
CA LEU A 27 10.75 -17.03 -9.70
C LEU A 27 11.85 -17.10 -8.65
N LYS A 28 12.34 -18.30 -8.34
CA LYS A 28 13.50 -18.47 -7.47
C LYS A 28 14.71 -17.77 -8.04
N ASP A 29 15.00 -17.88 -9.33
CA ASP A 29 16.12 -17.22 -9.99
C ASP A 29 15.94 -15.69 -10.03
N LEU A 30 14.72 -15.20 -10.20
CA LEU A 30 14.39 -13.77 -10.08
C LEU A 30 14.61 -13.24 -8.65
N CYS A 31 14.15 -13.97 -7.63
CA CYS A 31 14.29 -13.60 -6.23
C CYS A 31 15.72 -13.84 -5.67
N THR A 32 16.49 -14.72 -6.31
CA THR A 32 17.87 -15.06 -5.92
C THR A 32 18.94 -14.40 -6.80
N ASN A 33 18.56 -13.60 -7.81
CA ASN A 33 19.43 -12.64 -8.48
C ASN A 33 19.83 -11.51 -7.53
N LYS A 34 20.53 -11.88 -6.46
CA LYS A 34 21.28 -10.98 -5.62
C LYS A 34 22.45 -10.50 -6.46
N ARG A 35 22.66 -9.19 -6.47
CA ARG A 35 23.82 -8.56 -7.12
C ARG A 35 25.09 -9.29 -6.67
N ARG A 36 25.85 -9.83 -7.63
CA ARG A 36 27.16 -10.44 -7.35
C ARG A 36 28.18 -9.33 -7.25
N PHE A 37 28.69 -9.08 -6.06
CA PHE A 37 29.75 -8.10 -5.85
C PHE A 37 31.08 -8.63 -6.39
N LYS A 38 31.86 -7.77 -7.06
CA LYS A 38 33.26 -8.10 -7.41
C LYS A 38 34.15 -8.03 -6.16
N GLU A 39 35.26 -8.77 -6.12
CA GLU A 39 36.28 -8.57 -5.08
C GLU A 39 36.71 -7.09 -5.09
N HIS A 40 36.54 -6.43 -3.93
CA HIS A 40 36.80 -5.01 -3.71
C HIS A 40 35.89 -4.02 -4.46
N GLU A 41 34.66 -4.39 -4.79
CA GLU A 41 33.67 -3.44 -5.32
C GLU A 41 33.31 -2.37 -4.29
N GLN A 42 33.59 -1.10 -4.62
CA GLN A 42 33.16 0.04 -3.81
C GLN A 42 31.71 0.37 -4.17
N VAL A 43 30.82 0.37 -3.17
CA VAL A 43 29.41 0.72 -3.31
C VAL A 43 29.17 2.07 -2.64
N ALA A 44 28.64 3.03 -3.40
CA ALA A 44 28.19 4.29 -2.83
C ALA A 44 26.95 4.06 -1.97
N LEU A 45 27.02 4.50 -0.71
CA LEU A 45 25.90 4.49 0.22
C LEU A 45 25.15 5.82 0.12
N SER A 46 23.84 5.80 0.38
CA SER A 46 23.09 7.04 0.55
C SER A 46 23.50 7.74 1.86
N GLU A 47 23.24 9.04 1.97
CA GLU A 47 23.54 9.80 3.19
C GLU A 47 22.82 9.23 4.42
N GLU A 48 21.58 8.75 4.26
CA GLU A 48 20.78 8.18 5.34
C GLU A 48 21.39 6.86 5.84
N LEU A 49 21.80 5.97 4.93
CA LEU A 49 22.45 4.70 5.28
C LEU A 49 23.84 4.91 5.90
N SER A 50 24.58 5.90 5.38
CA SER A 50 25.87 6.31 5.93
C SER A 50 25.72 6.84 7.36
N ALA A 51 24.70 7.68 7.62
CA ALA A 51 24.41 8.21 8.94
C ALA A 51 24.07 7.10 9.96
N VAL A 52 23.24 6.13 9.56
CA VAL A 52 22.91 4.95 10.39
C VAL A 52 24.17 4.15 10.76
N LEU A 53 25.02 3.83 9.78
CA LEU A 53 26.26 3.07 10.02
C LEU A 53 27.29 3.85 10.85
N GLN A 54 27.39 5.16 10.64
CA GLN A 54 28.25 6.06 11.40
C GLN A 54 27.67 6.41 12.79
N ARG A 55 26.48 5.90 13.13
CA ARG A 55 25.71 6.27 14.33
C ARG A 55 25.55 7.78 14.50
N LYS A 56 25.59 8.51 13.39
CA LYS A 56 25.28 9.93 13.36
C LYS A 56 23.78 10.03 13.16
N LEU A 57 23.13 10.81 14.00
CA LEU A 57 21.77 11.23 13.72
C LEU A 57 21.80 11.98 12.38
N PRO A 58 21.07 11.54 11.34
CA PRO A 58 20.90 12.34 10.15
C PRO A 58 20.36 13.71 10.58
N PRO A 59 20.75 14.81 9.91
CA PRO A 59 20.06 16.08 10.11
C PRO A 59 18.57 15.81 9.92
N MET A 60 17.76 16.18 10.91
CA MET A 60 16.31 16.04 10.83
C MET A 60 15.86 16.92 9.66
N LEU A 61 15.68 16.31 8.49
CA LEU A 61 15.03 16.97 7.37
C LEU A 61 13.69 17.43 7.93
N LYS A 62 13.40 18.73 7.83
CA LYS A 62 12.08 19.27 8.13
C LYS A 62 11.12 18.73 7.07
N HIS A 63 10.82 17.44 7.13
CA HIS A 63 9.71 16.89 6.42
C HIS A 63 8.49 17.61 7.00
N PRO A 64 7.67 18.28 6.17
CA PRO A 64 6.38 18.70 6.66
C PRO A 64 5.70 17.42 7.16
N GLY A 65 5.30 17.38 8.43
CA GLY A 65 4.72 16.19 9.07
C GLY A 65 3.50 15.64 8.31
N SER A 66 2.92 16.48 7.47
CA SER A 66 1.89 16.14 6.50
C SER A 66 2.10 16.84 5.15
N PHE A 67 1.70 16.18 4.07
CA PHE A 67 1.65 16.74 2.72
C PHE A 67 0.41 16.23 1.98
N SER A 68 0.11 16.77 0.80
CA SER A 68 -1.01 16.29 0.00
C SER A 68 -0.51 15.62 -1.28
N ILE A 69 -1.12 14.50 -1.64
CA ILE A 69 -0.87 13.79 -2.89
C ILE A 69 -2.16 13.66 -3.71
N PRO A 70 -2.10 13.69 -5.04
CA PRO A 70 -3.24 13.30 -5.85
C PRO A 70 -3.45 11.78 -5.74
N CYS A 71 -4.71 11.35 -5.65
CA CYS A 71 -5.06 9.94 -5.71
C CYS A 71 -6.40 9.73 -6.42
N ILE A 72 -6.69 8.49 -6.78
CA ILE A 72 -7.97 8.08 -7.34
C ILE A 72 -8.53 6.99 -6.43
N VAL A 73 -9.80 7.13 -6.06
CA VAL A 73 -10.54 6.14 -5.26
C VAL A 73 -11.84 5.83 -5.98
N GLY A 74 -12.06 4.57 -6.33
CA GLY A 74 -13.09 4.21 -7.31
C GLY A 74 -12.87 4.98 -8.63
N ASP A 75 -13.89 5.70 -9.07
CA ASP A 75 -13.83 6.53 -10.29
C ASP A 75 -13.50 8.01 -10.02
N PHE A 76 -13.30 8.39 -8.76
CA PHE A 76 -13.14 9.80 -8.37
C PHE A 76 -11.66 10.15 -8.17
N LYS A 77 -11.23 11.22 -8.85
CA LYS A 77 -9.89 11.79 -8.70
C LYS A 77 -9.88 12.87 -7.63
N PHE A 78 -9.12 12.64 -6.57
CA PHE A 78 -8.80 13.63 -5.55
C PHE A 78 -7.49 14.31 -5.90
N GLN A 79 -7.50 15.62 -6.09
CA GLN A 79 -6.26 16.37 -6.35
C GLN A 79 -5.38 16.49 -5.11
N LYS A 80 -5.99 16.42 -3.92
CA LYS A 80 -5.33 16.60 -2.63
C LYS A 80 -5.92 15.63 -1.61
N ALA A 81 -5.28 14.47 -1.44
CA ALA A 81 -5.46 13.61 -0.29
C ALA A 81 -4.34 13.91 0.72
N LEU A 82 -4.72 14.18 1.96
CA LEU A 82 -3.77 14.46 3.03
C LEU A 82 -3.06 13.16 3.43
N LEU A 83 -1.73 13.17 3.35
CA LEU A 83 -0.87 12.13 3.91
C LEU A 83 -0.22 12.71 5.17
N ASP A 84 -0.60 12.18 6.32
CA ASP A 84 0.03 12.48 7.60
C ASP A 84 0.90 11.28 8.00
N LEU A 85 2.21 11.46 8.01
CA LEU A 85 3.15 10.39 8.33
C LEU A 85 3.11 10.01 9.82
N GLY A 86 2.52 10.86 10.67
CA GLY A 86 2.26 10.58 12.08
C GLY A 86 0.96 9.81 12.32
N ALA A 87 0.08 9.71 11.31
CA ALA A 87 -1.17 8.98 11.43
C ALA A 87 -0.96 7.48 11.16
N SER A 88 -1.46 6.65 12.07
CA SER A 88 -1.45 5.19 11.92
C SER A 88 -2.72 4.62 11.27
N ILE A 89 -3.69 5.48 10.95
CA ILE A 89 -5.01 5.12 10.42
C ILE A 89 -5.35 6.00 9.21
N ASN A 90 -6.13 5.47 8.28
CA ASN A 90 -6.71 6.26 7.19
C ASN A 90 -8.13 6.71 7.58
N LEU A 91 -8.45 7.96 7.26
CA LEU A 91 -9.77 8.54 7.53
C LEU A 91 -10.45 8.93 6.22
N MET A 92 -11.74 8.64 6.12
CA MET A 92 -12.59 9.11 5.04
C MET A 92 -13.76 9.93 5.61
N PRO A 93 -13.97 11.17 5.16
CA PRO A 93 -15.18 11.91 5.54
C PRO A 93 -16.44 11.19 5.05
N TYR A 94 -17.50 11.17 5.87
CA TYR A 94 -18.74 10.49 5.53
C TYR A 94 -19.36 10.97 4.20
N HIS A 95 -19.36 12.29 3.97
CA HIS A 95 -19.85 12.85 2.70
C HIS A 95 -19.06 12.40 1.46
N VAL A 96 -17.79 12.00 1.62
CA VAL A 96 -16.99 11.42 0.54
C VAL A 96 -17.43 9.98 0.33
N TYR A 97 -17.51 9.20 1.40
CA TYR A 97 -18.03 7.83 1.35
C TYR A 97 -19.38 7.74 0.63
N GLU A 98 -20.34 8.61 0.97
CA GLU A 98 -21.66 8.66 0.34
C GLU A 98 -21.60 8.93 -1.16
N LYS A 99 -20.64 9.73 -1.62
CA LYS A 99 -20.45 10.03 -3.05
C LYS A 99 -19.79 8.89 -3.81
N LEU A 100 -18.85 8.18 -3.18
CA LEU A 100 -18.10 7.12 -3.82
C LEU A 100 -18.90 5.82 -3.91
N ASN A 101 -19.86 5.60 -3.01
CA ASN A 101 -20.74 4.42 -2.98
C ASN A 101 -19.97 3.09 -3.06
N LEU A 102 -18.92 2.95 -2.25
CA LEU A 102 -17.92 1.87 -2.33
C LEU A 102 -18.31 0.60 -1.56
N GLY A 103 -19.53 0.51 -1.03
CA GLY A 103 -20.01 -0.64 -0.27
C GLY A 103 -20.52 -0.26 1.11
N GLU A 104 -20.83 -1.29 1.90
CA GLU A 104 -21.35 -1.14 3.26
C GLU A 104 -20.23 -0.87 4.27
N LEU A 105 -20.56 -0.09 5.31
CA LEU A 105 -19.64 0.13 6.43
C LEU A 105 -19.74 -1.03 7.42
N GLN A 106 -18.59 -1.62 7.75
CA GLN A 106 -18.48 -2.58 8.83
C GLN A 106 -18.59 -1.88 10.18
N ALA A 107 -19.38 -2.46 11.08
CA ALA A 107 -19.50 -1.95 12.44
C ALA A 107 -18.15 -2.00 13.16
N THR A 108 -17.83 -0.95 13.93
CA THR A 108 -16.59 -0.87 14.69
C THR A 108 -16.83 -0.33 16.09
N SER A 109 -16.05 -0.80 17.06
CA SER A 109 -16.01 -0.27 18.43
C SER A 109 -14.89 0.74 18.65
N VAL A 110 -14.13 1.06 17.59
CA VAL A 110 -13.02 2.02 17.64
C VAL A 110 -13.54 3.42 17.96
N SER A 111 -12.80 4.15 18.78
CA SER A 111 -12.98 5.59 18.98
C SER A 111 -11.67 6.31 18.66
N ILE A 112 -11.77 7.55 18.19
CA ILE A 112 -10.63 8.33 17.73
C ILE A 112 -10.52 9.56 18.60
N GLN A 113 -9.35 9.74 19.23
CA GLN A 113 -9.03 10.97 19.93
C GLN A 113 -8.27 11.91 18.99
N LEU A 114 -8.84 13.09 18.75
CA LEU A 114 -8.22 14.12 17.92
C LEU A 114 -7.16 14.90 18.70
N ALA A 115 -6.38 15.73 18.01
CA ALA A 115 -5.31 16.54 18.60
C ALA A 115 -5.82 17.55 19.65
N ASP A 116 -7.07 18.00 19.51
CA ASP A 116 -7.77 18.85 20.48
C ASP A 116 -8.35 18.06 21.68
N ARG A 117 -8.03 16.76 21.75
CA ARG A 117 -8.48 15.77 22.75
C ARG A 117 -9.97 15.41 22.66
N THR A 118 -10.70 15.91 21.65
CA THR A 118 -12.08 15.48 21.42
C THR A 118 -12.11 14.02 20.98
N ILE A 119 -13.14 13.30 21.40
CA ILE A 119 -13.37 11.90 21.02
C ILE A 119 -14.45 11.87 19.97
N LYS A 120 -14.15 11.24 18.84
CA LYS A 120 -15.09 11.00 17.74
C LYS A 120 -15.31 9.50 17.55
N TYR A 121 -16.53 9.15 17.17
CA TYR A 121 -16.93 7.78 16.89
C TYR A 121 -17.15 7.63 15.39
N PRO A 122 -16.35 6.79 14.70
CA PRO A 122 -16.57 6.43 13.31
C PRO A 122 -17.94 5.80 13.11
N LYS A 123 -18.54 6.03 11.92
CA LYS A 123 -19.75 5.32 11.51
C LYS A 123 -19.49 3.86 11.18
N GLY A 124 -18.25 3.54 10.84
CA GLY A 124 -17.79 2.18 10.55
C GLY A 124 -16.43 2.19 9.86
N ILE A 125 -16.00 1.00 9.48
CA ILE A 125 -14.81 0.77 8.67
C ILE A 125 -15.25 0.42 7.26
N LEU A 126 -14.63 1.06 6.28
CA LEU A 126 -14.73 0.69 4.87
C LEU A 126 -13.46 -0.08 4.50
N GLU A 127 -13.58 -1.38 4.29
CA GLU A 127 -12.46 -2.29 4.06
C GLU A 127 -12.13 -2.44 2.56
N ASP A 128 -10.88 -2.80 2.26
CA ASP A 128 -10.41 -3.20 0.93
C ASP A 128 -10.61 -2.15 -0.19
N VAL A 129 -10.54 -0.86 0.15
CA VAL A 129 -10.69 0.21 -0.84
C VAL A 129 -9.45 0.31 -1.69
N LEU A 130 -9.60 0.15 -3.00
CA LEU A 130 -8.51 0.36 -3.95
C LEU A 130 -8.23 1.86 -4.14
N VAL A 131 -7.04 2.28 -3.72
CA VAL A 131 -6.52 3.64 -3.90
C VAL A 131 -5.41 3.60 -4.92
N LYS A 132 -5.55 4.40 -5.98
CA LYS A 132 -4.50 4.58 -6.99
C LYS A 132 -3.74 5.87 -6.75
N VAL A 133 -2.43 5.77 -6.60
CA VAL A 133 -1.50 6.90 -6.51
C VAL A 133 -0.50 6.74 -7.66
N GLU A 134 -0.51 7.69 -8.59
CA GLU A 134 0.23 7.58 -9.85
C GLU A 134 -0.10 6.25 -10.57
N GLU A 135 0.89 5.36 -10.73
CA GLU A 135 0.74 4.05 -11.36
C GLU A 135 0.46 2.91 -10.37
N LEU A 136 0.61 3.17 -9.06
CA LEU A 136 0.47 2.17 -8.02
C LEU A 136 -0.97 2.08 -7.51
N ILE A 137 -1.49 0.86 -7.39
CA ILE A 137 -2.81 0.58 -6.82
C ILE A 137 -2.61 -0.22 -5.53
N LEU A 138 -3.09 0.31 -4.42
CA LEU A 138 -2.98 -0.31 -3.10
C LEU A 138 -4.38 -0.45 -2.47
N PRO A 139 -4.70 -1.59 -1.85
CA PRO A 139 -5.85 -1.69 -0.97
C PRO A 139 -5.58 -0.91 0.33
N ALA A 140 -6.60 -0.24 0.86
CA ALA A 140 -6.54 0.45 2.14
C ALA A 140 -7.90 0.43 2.83
N ASP A 141 -7.87 0.29 4.15
CA ASP A 141 -9.07 0.40 4.98
C ASP A 141 -9.21 1.83 5.51
N PHE A 142 -10.44 2.33 5.57
CA PHE A 142 -10.76 3.68 6.03
C PHE A 142 -11.74 3.65 7.20
N LEU A 143 -11.42 4.37 8.26
CA LEU A 143 -12.41 4.73 9.28
C LEU A 143 -13.24 5.89 8.74
N VAL A 144 -14.55 5.69 8.65
CA VAL A 144 -15.47 6.70 8.11
C VAL A 144 -16.02 7.57 9.22
N LEU A 145 -15.74 8.87 9.16
CA LEU A 145 -16.09 9.83 10.21
C LEU A 145 -17.06 10.90 9.70
N GLU A 146 -18.02 11.28 10.56
CA GLU A 146 -18.76 12.52 10.40
C GLU A 146 -17.86 13.70 10.82
N MET A 147 -17.43 14.50 9.83
CA MET A 147 -16.52 15.64 10.02
C MET A 147 -17.28 16.95 10.05
#